data_AF-A0A3N5IE12-F1
#
_entry.id   AF-A0A3N5IE12-F1
#
_cell.length_a   1.000
_cell.length_b   1.000
_cell.length_c   1.000
_cell.angle_alpha   90.00
_cell.angle_beta   90.00
_cell.angle_gamma   90.00
#
_symmetry.space_group_name_H-M   'P 1'
#
loop_
_entity.id
_entity.type
_entity.pdbx_description
1 polymer ?
#
loop_
_entity_poly.entity_id
_entity_poly.type
_entity_poly.pdbx_seq_one_letter_code
_entity_poly.pdbx_strand_id
1 'polypeptide(L)' 'MPGQCRCGVDIQNAFHTFGCLECGAVCCPACAISLESATYCPACAAALLESATVRPGRPFDLH' A
#
# COMPACT_ATOMS: atom_id res chain seq x y z
N MET A 1 13.76 9.96 -6.61
CA MET A 1 12.67 10.95 -6.49
C MET A 1 11.76 10.48 -5.35
N PRO A 2 11.47 11.31 -4.34
CA PRO A 2 10.43 10.98 -3.36
C PRO A 2 9.11 10.80 -4.10
N GLY A 3 8.42 9.70 -3.83
CA GLY A 3 7.18 9.35 -4.50
C GLY A 3 6.00 9.76 -3.63
N GLN A 4 4.99 10.40 -4.23
CA GLN A 4 3.74 10.68 -3.53
C GLN A 4 2.83 9.45 -3.62
N CYS A 5 2.36 8.96 -2.47
CA CYS A 5 1.34 7.92 -2.44
C CYS A 5 0.02 8.48 -2.99
N ARG A 6 -0.82 7.66 -3.61
CA ARG A 6 -2.16 8.08 -4.08
C ARG A 6 -3.07 8.66 -2.99
N CYS A 7 -2.78 8.39 -1.72
CA CYS A 7 -3.50 9.01 -0.60
C CYS A 7 -3.08 10.46 -0.31
N GLY A 8 -2.07 10.99 -1.03
CA GLY A 8 -1.54 12.35 -0.85
C GLY A 8 -0.38 12.46 0.15
N VAL A 9 0.00 11.36 0.82
CA VAL A 9 1.17 11.33 1.70
C VAL A 9 2.43 11.41 0.86
N ASP A 10 3.26 12.41 1.15
CA ASP A 10 4.60 12.53 0.62
C ASP A 10 5.52 11.50 1.31
N ILE A 11 6.13 10.61 0.51
CA ILE A 11 7.09 9.65 1.06
C ILE A 11 8.49 10.23 0.95
N GLN A 12 8.89 10.89 2.03
CA GLN A 12 10.22 11.46 2.23
C GLN A 12 11.33 10.39 2.21
N ASN A 13 11.00 9.16 2.63
CA ASN A 13 11.97 8.09 2.83
C ASN A 13 11.69 6.89 1.90
N ALA A 14 12.50 6.73 0.85
CA ALA A 14 12.34 5.65 -0.13
C ALA A 14 12.40 4.24 0.48
N PHE A 15 13.04 4.07 1.64
CA PHE A 15 13.05 2.80 2.38
C PHE A 15 11.68 2.39 2.92
N HIS A 16 10.75 3.34 3.09
CA HIS A 16 9.38 3.07 3.56
C HIS A 16 8.37 3.13 2.42
N THR A 17 8.82 3.22 1.17
CA THR A 17 7.97 3.12 -0.01
C THR A 17 7.74 1.66 -0.37
N PHE A 18 6.48 1.28 -0.52
CA PHE A 18 6.11 0.01 -1.10
C PHE A 18 5.67 0.21 -2.55
N GLY A 19 6.08 -0.69 -3.45
CA GLY A 19 5.57 -0.75 -4.81
C GLY A 19 4.41 -1.73 -4.88
N CYS A 20 3.27 -1.31 -5.43
CA CYS A 20 2.21 -2.25 -5.76
C CYS A 20 2.71 -3.24 -6.81
N LEU A 21 2.58 -4.55 -6.55
CA LEU A 21 3.05 -5.59 -7.47
C LEU A 21 2.34 -5.53 -8.84
N GLU A 22 1.04 -5.23 -8.86
CA GLU A 22 0.25 -5.17 -10.10
C GLU A 22 0.53 -3.93 -10.96
N CYS A 23 0.45 -2.73 -10.38
CA CYS A 23 0.50 -1.48 -11.15
C CYS A 23 1.81 -0.70 -10.99
N GLY A 24 2.71 -1.14 -10.11
CA GLY A 24 3.96 -0.42 -9.79
C GLY A 24 3.77 0.89 -9.02
N ALA A 25 2.54 1.22 -8.60
CA ALA A 25 2.27 2.47 -7.90
C ALA A 25 2.96 2.52 -6.53
N VAL A 26 3.53 3.68 -6.21
CA VAL A 26 4.10 3.99 -4.90
C VAL A 26 3.00 4.05 -3.85
N CYS A 27 3.16 3.25 -2.79
CA CYS A 27 2.28 3.17 -1.64
C CYS A 27 3.07 3.46 -0.35
N CYS A 28 2.48 4.28 0.51
CA CYS A 28 3.00 4.50 1.85
C CYS A 28 2.71 3.28 2.74
N PRO A 29 3.43 3.08 3.85
CA PRO A 29 3.21 1.94 4.76
C PRO A 29 1.77 1.90 5.30
N ALA A 30 1.12 3.06 5.37
CA ALA A 30 -0.28 3.19 5.82
C ALA A 30 -1.32 2.93 4.72
N CYS A 31 -0.91 2.72 3.46
CA CYS A 31 -1.79 2.36 2.34
C CYS A 31 -1.43 1.01 1.71
N ALA A 32 -0.23 0.52 1.99
CA ALA A 32 0.24 -0.79 1.57
C ALA A 32 -0.67 -1.89 2.13
N ILE A 33 -1.31 -2.64 1.24
CA ILE A 33 -2.06 -3.85 1.59
C ILE A 33 -1.16 -5.05 1.37
N SER A 34 -0.87 -5.81 2.42
CA SER A 34 -0.14 -7.07 2.32
C SER A 34 -1.12 -8.21 2.04
N LEU A 35 -1.05 -8.80 0.86
CA LEU A 35 -1.89 -9.93 0.45
C LEU A 35 -0.99 -11.08 -0.01
N GLU A 36 -1.15 -12.27 0.57
CA GLU A 36 -0.40 -13.48 0.18
C GLU A 36 1.13 -13.26 0.08
N SER A 37 1.68 -12.41 0.96
CA SER A 37 3.10 -12.00 0.98
C SER A 37 3.56 -11.03 -0.11
N ALA A 38 2.65 -10.46 -0.89
CA ALA A 38 2.91 -9.37 -1.82
C ALA A 38 2.24 -8.08 -1.34
N THR A 39 2.78 -6.93 -1.77
CA THR A 39 2.21 -5.61 -1.43
C THR A 39 1.41 -5.06 -2.61
N TYR A 40 0.19 -4.62 -2.33
CA TYR A 40 -0.73 -4.04 -3.29
C TYR A 40 -1.21 -2.67 -2.82
N CYS A 41 -1.55 -1.82 -3.78
CA CYS A 41 -2.26 -0.57 -3.49
C CYS A 41 -3.73 -0.90 -3.16
N PRO A 42 -4.46 -0.01 -2.44
CA PRO A 42 -5.83 -0.29 -2.04
C PRO A 42 -6.78 -0.52 -3.23
N ALA A 43 -6.49 0.07 -4.39
CA ALA A 43 -7.28 -0.13 -5.61
C ALA A 43 -7.06 -1.53 -6.24
N CYS A 44 -5.81 -1.95 -6.39
CA CYS A 44 -5.46 -3.30 -6.88
C CYS A 44 -5.94 -4.37 -5.90
N ALA A 45 -5.72 -4.16 -4.60
CA ALA A 45 -6.25 -5.06 -3.59
C ALA A 45 -7.78 -5.14 -3.65
N ALA A 46 -8.49 -4.02 -3.78
CA ALA A 46 -9.95 -4.03 -3.95
C ALA A 46 -10.42 -4.83 -5.15
N ALA A 47 -9.71 -4.73 -6.28
CA ALA A 47 -9.99 -5.53 -7.47
C ALA A 47 -9.74 -7.03 -7.24
N LEU A 48 -8.62 -7.39 -6.60
CA LEU A 48 -8.27 -8.78 -6.29
C LEU A 48 -9.21 -9.42 -5.25
N LEU A 49 -9.64 -8.65 -4.24
CA LEU A 49 -10.57 -9.12 -3.20
C LEU A 49 -12.03 -9.04 -3.62
N GLU A 50 -12.32 -8.58 -4.85
CA GLU A 50 -13.69 -8.30 -5.33
C GLU A 50 -14.51 -7.47 -4.32
N SER A 51 -13.84 -6.50 -3.69
CA SER A 51 -14.39 -5.72 -2.57
C SER A 51 -14.43 -4.23 -2.89
N ALA A 52 -15.46 -3.53 -2.42
CA ALA A 52 -15.64 -2.12 -2.75
C ALA A 52 -14.60 -1.20 -2.08
N THR A 53 -14.00 -1.62 -0.96
CA THR A 53 -12.99 -0.83 -0.25
C THR A 53 -12.10 -1.75 0.57
N VAL A 54 -10.80 -1.78 0.25
CA VAL A 54 -9.80 -2.45 1.07
C VAL A 54 -9.04 -1.39 1.86
N ARG A 55 -8.99 -1.60 3.17
CA ARG A 55 -8.19 -0.78 4.07
C ARG A 55 -7.03 -1.61 4.60
N PRO A 56 -5.84 -1.02 4.73
CA PRO A 56 -4.74 -1.72 5.38
C PRO A 56 -5.15 -2.07 6.79
N GLY A 57 -4.90 -3.31 7.17
CA GLY A 57 -4.87 -3.66 8.59
C GLY A 57 -3.83 -2.78 9.25
N ARG A 58 -4.16 -2.20 10.41
CA ARG A 58 -3.15 -1.48 11.18
C ARG A 58 -1.97 -2.45 11.40
N PRO A 59 -0.71 -1.99 11.29
CA PRO A 59 0.41 -2.84 11.68
C PRO A 59 0.06 -3.38 13.06
N PHE A 60 0.04 -4.70 13.21
CA PHE A 60 -0.14 -5.30 14.53
C PHE A 60 1.01 -4.75 15.37
N ASP A 61 0.69 -3.85 16.30
CA ASP A 61 1.61 -3.35 17.30
C ASP A 61 1.94 -4.57 18.17
N LEU A 62 2.99 -5.29 17.78
CA LEU A 62 3.49 -6.43 18.52
C LEU A 62 4.35 -5.85 19.64
N HIS A 63 3.69 -5.49 20.74
CA HIS A 63 4.32 -5.05 21.99
C HIS A 63 5.01 -6.22 22.71
#